data_AF-A0A8J7EEQ9-F1
#
_entry.id   AF-A0A8J7EEQ9-F1
#
_cell.length_a   1.000
_cell.length_b   1.000
_cell.length_c   1.000
_cell.angle_alpha   90.00
_cell.angle_beta   90.00
_cell.angle_gamma   90.00
#
_symmetry.space_group_name_H-M   'P 1'
#
loop_
_entity.id
_entity.type
_entity.pdbx_description
1 polymer ?
#
loop_
_entity_poly.entity_id
_entity_poly.type
_entity_poly.pdbx_seq_one_letter_code
_entity_poly.pdbx_strand_id
1 'polypeptide(L)' 'MSSPTSQPGCPITNLVSQCIQARVITQAQYQELTTLVLADGTVDESERKQVNRLFDAIQVGRVKIAG' A
#
# COMPACT_ATOMS: atom_id res chain seq x y z
N MET A 1 -10.24 1.59 24.91
CA MET A 1 -10.66 1.29 23.52
C MET A 1 -10.45 2.54 22.69
N SER A 2 -9.95 2.37 21.45
CA SER A 2 -9.73 3.39 20.40
C SER A 2 -8.55 4.33 20.69
N SER A 3 -7.54 4.51 19.84
CA SER A 3 -7.50 4.55 18.37
C SER A 3 -6.09 4.19 17.86
N PRO A 4 -5.93 3.56 16.67
CA PRO A 4 -4.60 3.44 16.08
C PRO A 4 -4.12 4.83 15.66
N THR A 5 -2.95 5.21 16.13
CA THR A 5 -2.24 6.43 15.79
C THR A 5 -2.02 6.50 14.28
N SER A 6 -2.89 7.21 13.58
CA SER A 6 -2.57 7.78 12.26
C SER A 6 -1.52 8.88 12.48
N GLN A 7 -0.26 8.50 12.64
CA GLN A 7 0.83 9.40 12.28
C GLN A 7 0.58 9.85 10.83
N PRO A 8 0.91 11.10 10.43
CA PRO A 8 0.92 11.50 9.03
C PRO A 8 2.07 10.78 8.32
N GLY A 9 1.92 9.46 8.20
CA GLY A 9 2.89 8.53 7.67
C GLY A 9 2.72 8.44 6.17
N CYS A 10 3.85 8.33 5.48
CA CYS A 10 4.01 8.33 4.03
C CYS A 10 2.78 7.86 3.23
N PRO A 11 2.40 8.55 2.14
CA PRO A 11 1.19 8.25 1.37
C PRO A 11 1.10 6.78 0.94
N ILE A 12 2.25 6.15 0.64
CA ILE A 12 2.36 4.70 0.34
C ILE A 12 1.87 3.83 1.51
N THR A 13 2.22 4.17 2.75
CA THR A 13 1.81 3.40 3.95
C THR A 13 0.30 3.45 4.15
N ASN A 14 -0.31 4.62 3.94
CA ASN A 14 -1.76 4.77 4.01
C ASN A 14 -2.46 3.98 2.91
N LEU A 15 -1.98 4.07 1.67
CA LEU A 15 -2.54 3.35 0.53
C LEU A 15 -2.46 1.83 0.70
N VAL A 16 -1.29 1.31 1.13
CA VAL A 16 -1.09 -0.11 1.43
C VAL A 16 -2.01 -0.57 2.55
N SER A 17 -2.13 0.21 3.62
CA SER A 17 -3.02 -0.13 4.75
C SER A 17 -4.48 -0.22 4.32
N GLN A 18 -4.92 0.70 3.46
CA GLN A 18 -6.27 0.68 2.89
C GLN A 18 -6.50 -0.55 2.01
N CYS A 19 -5.55 -0.91 1.13
CA CYS A 19 -5.67 -2.09 0.28
C CYS A 19 -5.73 -3.39 1.09
N ILE A 20 -4.92 -3.50 2.14
CA ILE A 20 -4.91 -4.66 3.05
C ILE A 20 -6.22 -4.75 3.83
N GLN A 21 -6.74 -3.63 4.34
CA GLN A 21 -8.03 -3.61 5.05
C GLN A 21 -9.20 -3.96 4.14
N ALA A 22 -9.21 -3.39 2.92
CA ALA A 22 -10.22 -3.67 1.91
C ALA A 22 -10.13 -5.09 1.35
N ARG A 23 -9.00 -5.79 1.55
CA ARG A 23 -8.64 -7.06 0.90
C ARG A 23 -8.72 -7.00 -0.62
N VAL A 24 -8.64 -5.80 -1.16
CA VAL A 24 -8.69 -5.55 -2.60
C VAL A 24 -7.76 -4.39 -2.92
N ILE A 25 -7.09 -4.48 -4.06
CA ILE A 25 -6.42 -3.36 -4.69
C ILE A 25 -7.10 -3.08 -6.03
N THR A 26 -7.57 -1.85 -6.22
CA THR A 26 -8.14 -1.42 -7.50
C THR A 26 -7.04 -0.98 -8.46
N GLN A 27 -7.33 -0.96 -9.76
CA GLN A 27 -6.39 -0.43 -10.76
C GLN A 27 -5.99 1.02 -10.46
N ALA A 28 -6.92 1.85 -9.98
CA ALA A 28 -6.61 3.24 -9.58
C ALA A 28 -5.59 3.30 -8.43
N GLN A 29 -5.77 2.47 -7.39
CA GLN A 29 -4.82 2.39 -6.28
C GLN A 29 -3.45 1.86 -6.72
N TYR A 30 -3.42 0.91 -7.65
CA TYR A 30 -2.16 0.41 -8.20
C TYR A 30 -1.41 1.50 -8.99
N GLN A 31 -2.13 2.29 -9.80
CA GLN A 31 -1.56 3.43 -10.53
C GLN A 31 -1.07 4.52 -9.59
N GLU A 32 -1.83 4.81 -8.53
CA GLU A 32 -1.42 5.78 -7.50
C GLU A 32 -0.15 5.33 -6.75
N LEU A 33 -0.08 4.05 -6.36
CA LEU A 33 1.12 3.48 -5.74
C LEU A 33 2.33 3.58 -6.66
N THR A 34 2.15 3.25 -7.95
CA THR A 34 3.20 3.36 -8.96
C THR A 34 3.64 4.80 -9.15
N THR A 35 2.70 5.75 -9.18
CA THR A 35 2.99 7.18 -9.33
C THR A 35 3.78 7.71 -8.14
N LEU A 36 3.39 7.35 -6.92
CA LEU A 36 4.09 7.74 -5.70
C LEU A 36 5.53 7.19 -5.67
N VAL A 37 5.70 5.92 -6.06
CA VAL A 37 7.01 5.26 -6.17
C VAL A 37 7.91 5.92 -7.22
N LEU A 38 7.36 6.35 -8.34
CA LEU A 38 8.12 6.98 -9.42
C LEU A 38 8.37 8.48 -9.18
N ALA A 39 7.49 9.17 -8.45
CA ALA A 39 7.57 10.61 -8.22
C ALA A 39 8.74 11.02 -7.33
N ASP A 40 9.08 10.22 -6.32
CA ASP A 40 10.21 10.52 -5.41
C ASP A 40 11.57 10.18 -6.07
N GLY A 41 11.57 9.36 -7.13
CA GLY A 41 12.77 8.91 -7.83
C GLY A 41 13.66 7.96 -7.01
N THR A 42 13.41 7.85 -5.71
CA THR A 42 14.11 6.97 -4.77
C THR A 42 13.06 6.31 -3.89
N VAL A 43 12.98 4.99 -3.88
CA VAL A 43 12.11 4.27 -2.95
C VAL A 43 12.91 3.99 -1.68
N ASP A 44 12.53 4.60 -0.56
CA ASP A 44 13.17 4.32 0.72
C ASP A 44 12.90 2.87 1.17
N GLU A 45 13.75 2.35 2.05
CA GLU A 45 13.57 1.01 2.62
C GLU A 45 12.19 0.83 3.28
N SER A 46 11.69 1.88 3.93
CA SER A 46 10.38 1.89 4.59
C SER A 46 9.24 1.72 3.60
N GLU A 47 9.31 2.40 2.46
CA GLU A 47 8.32 2.33 1.39
C GLU A 47 8.39 0.97 0.69
N ARG A 48 9.60 0.49 0.40
CA ARG A 48 9.82 -0.84 -0.18
C ARG A 48 9.23 -1.94 0.71
N LYS A 49 9.38 -1.83 2.03
CA LYS A 49 8.77 -2.79 2.99
C LYS A 49 7.24 -2.77 2.90
N GLN A 50 6.61 -1.60 2.79
CA GLN A 50 5.15 -1.51 2.66
C GLN A 50 4.65 -2.11 1.35
N VAL A 51 5.30 -1.77 0.25
CA VAL A 51 4.99 -2.31 -1.07
C VAL A 51 5.14 -3.84 -1.07
N ASN A 52 6.24 -4.37 -0.56
CA ASN A 52 6.46 -5.82 -0.44
C ASN A 52 5.39 -6.50 0.42
N ARG A 53 4.94 -5.87 1.50
CA ARG A 53 3.88 -6.41 2.36
C ARG A 53 2.55 -6.52 1.63
N LEU A 54 2.22 -5.55 0.76
CA LEU A 54 1.04 -5.63 -0.09
C LEU A 54 1.16 -6.77 -1.10
N PHE A 55 2.31 -6.89 -1.77
CA PHE A 55 2.55 -7.98 -2.72
C PHE A 55 2.50 -9.37 -2.07
N ASP A 56 3.08 -9.53 -0.88
CA ASP A 56 2.95 -10.75 -0.09
C ASP A 56 1.47 -11.07 0.18
N ALA A 57 0.69 -10.08 0.63
CA ALA A 57 -0.73 -10.24 0.89
C ALA A 57 -1.53 -10.65 -0.36
N ILE A 58 -1.14 -10.17 -1.54
CA ILE A 58 -1.72 -10.59 -2.83
C ILE A 58 -1.32 -12.04 -3.15
N GLN A 59 -0.04 -12.37 -3.01
CA GLN A 59 0.52 -13.69 -3.33
C GLN A 59 -0.07 -14.81 -2.45
N VAL A 60 -0.32 -14.53 -1.17
CA VAL A 60 -1.02 -15.47 -0.26
C VAL A 60 -2.54 -15.47 -0.45
N GLY A 61 -3.08 -14.66 -1.36
CA GLY A 61 -4.51 -14.58 -1.67
C GLY A 61 -5.35 -13.82 -0.64
N ARG A 62 -4.73 -13.07 0.27
CA ARG A 62 -5.43 -12.21 1.26
C ARG A 62 -5.94 -10.91 0.65
N VAL A 63 -5.32 -10.43 -0.42
CA VAL A 63 -5.73 -9.26 -1.20
C VAL A 63 -5.96 -9.70 -2.64
N LYS A 64 -7.10 -9.31 -3.22
CA LYS A 64 -7.40 -9.56 -4.64
C LYS A 64 -7.16 -8.31 -5.47
N ILE A 65 -6.81 -8.49 -6.73
CA ILE A 65 -6.73 -7.38 -7.69
C ILE A 65 -8.14 -7.20 -8.26
N ALA A 66 -8.76 -6.06 -7.99
CA ALA A 66 -10.02 -5.65 -8.61
C ALA A 66 -9.69 -4.95 -9.95
N GLY A 67 -10.02 -5.64 -11.04
CA GLY A 67 -9.93 -5.12 -12.40
C GLY A 67 -11.11 -4.25 -12.77
#